data_AF-A0A450ZZD5-F1
#
_entry.id   AF-A0A450ZZD5-F1
#
_cell.length_a   1.000
_cell.length_b   1.000
_cell.length_c   1.000
_cell.angle_alpha   90.00
_cell.angle_beta   90.00
_cell.angle_gamma   90.00
#
_symmetry.space_group_name_H-M   'P 1'
#
loop_
_entity.id
_entity.type
_entity.pdbx_description
1 polymer ?
#
loop_
_entity_poly.entity_id
_entity_poly.type
_entity_poly.pdbx_seq_one_letter_code
_entity_poly.pdbx_strand_id
1 'polypeptide(L)'
;MQSTGRLGQLHCGQGGLPGMSGNCADMPGSCTGWSAVDPDARLTRRCGKVRESNDLIHLHGDTFLDTEHKALAALFMPHHVYKQDALESGEFKFVHYTSAESAMHIIKNRQVWMRNAQCMNDFMELEHGYECLIEAYNSDPEGKKFQAVIESAHPGLPKDIAQLFDSWMPHLRNSVFIACLSEHPPDEDNYGRLSMWRAYGGSQPVALVLNNTPFLSDTSLLGVFSTPVIYQEVEDFRAEFGKLASRLEQAKDILVQMGRDNLRNTLFELIKIYVLGTKHPGFSEEREWRVFYTPELGRSEHVESEIVSVKGVPQEVHKVPLRDIPEIDFHGATIPDLLHRVIIGPSDQQIVMGQTFKKILTGTGCEDVDSRVHYSGIPLR
;
A
#
# COMPACT_ATOMS: atom_id res chain seq x y z
N MET A 1 -32.98 40.60 10.12
CA MET A 1 -32.95 39.40 10.98
C MET A 1 -32.69 38.22 10.06
N GLN A 2 -31.41 37.86 9.91
CA GLN A 2 -30.77 36.61 10.37
C GLN A 2 -31.18 35.40 9.50
N SER A 3 -30.30 34.53 8.99
CA SER A 3 -28.84 34.48 8.85
C SER A 3 -28.55 33.23 8.00
N THR A 4 -27.87 33.34 6.86
CA THR A 4 -27.23 32.21 6.17
C THR A 4 -25.78 32.59 5.88
N GLY A 5 -24.86 31.98 6.63
CA GLY A 5 -23.42 32.20 6.50
C GLY A 5 -22.88 31.42 5.31
N ARG A 6 -22.35 32.14 4.32
CA ARG A 6 -21.57 31.61 3.20
C ARG A 6 -20.15 31.29 3.67
N LEU A 7 -19.67 30.09 3.38
CA LEU A 7 -18.26 29.71 3.52
C LEU A 7 -17.40 30.51 2.53
N GLY A 8 -16.28 31.00 3.06
CA GLY A 8 -15.43 32.02 2.45
C GLY A 8 -14.60 31.55 1.27
N GLN A 9 -14.53 32.44 0.28
CA GLN A 9 -13.51 32.49 -0.76
C GLN A 9 -12.14 32.76 -0.12
N LEU A 10 -11.12 31.96 -0.44
CA LEU A 10 -9.72 32.32 -0.22
C LEU A 10 -9.19 33.01 -1.48
N HIS A 11 -8.79 34.26 -1.32
CA HIS A 11 -8.10 35.07 -2.33
C HIS A 11 -6.62 34.74 -2.38
N CYS A 12 -6.09 34.69 -3.61
CA CYS A 12 -4.67 34.85 -3.92
C CYS A 12 -4.14 36.20 -3.43
N GLY A 13 -3.02 36.20 -2.72
CA GLY A 13 -2.27 37.39 -2.35
C GLY A 13 -0.79 37.23 -2.71
N GLN A 14 -0.32 38.03 -3.66
CA GLN A 14 1.09 38.19 -4.01
C GLN A 14 1.84 39.02 -2.94
N GLY A 15 3.12 38.66 -2.72
CA GLY A 15 4.20 39.64 -2.52
C GLY A 15 4.66 39.93 -1.09
N GLY A 16 5.97 39.80 -0.85
CA GLY A 16 6.69 40.58 0.16
C GLY A 16 7.74 39.82 0.98
N LEU A 17 9.01 39.87 0.55
CA LEU A 17 10.18 39.73 1.43
C LEU A 17 10.18 40.88 2.46
N PRO A 18 10.73 40.66 3.67
CA PRO A 18 12.05 41.24 3.94
C PRO A 18 13.00 40.30 4.71
N GLY A 19 14.30 40.53 4.53
CA GLY A 19 15.37 39.82 5.20
C GLY A 19 15.83 40.43 6.53
N MET A 20 16.95 39.85 6.99
CA MET A 20 17.90 40.29 8.03
C MET A 20 17.77 39.68 9.44
N SER A 21 18.76 38.80 9.69
CA SER A 21 19.71 38.71 10.82
C SER A 21 19.23 38.59 12.28
N GLY A 22 19.78 37.57 12.95
CA GLY A 22 19.77 37.44 14.40
C GLY A 22 20.47 36.16 14.88
N ASN A 23 21.80 36.23 15.01
CA ASN A 23 22.59 35.28 15.80
C ASN A 23 22.16 35.37 17.28
N CYS A 24 21.95 34.23 17.94
CA CYS A 24 22.21 34.07 19.38
C CYS A 24 22.61 32.62 19.65
N ALA A 25 23.81 32.47 20.20
CA ALA A 25 24.39 31.23 20.67
C ALA A 25 24.03 30.98 22.16
N ASP A 26 24.18 29.72 22.53
CA ASP A 26 24.59 29.20 23.85
C ASP A 26 23.58 28.98 25.01
N MET A 27 23.47 27.67 25.31
CA MET A 27 23.73 27.03 26.63
C MET A 27 22.55 26.76 27.60
N PRO A 28 22.66 25.72 28.47
CA PRO A 28 21.70 24.61 28.54
C PRO A 28 21.01 24.42 29.90
N GLY A 29 19.93 23.65 29.93
CA GLY A 29 19.17 23.31 31.13
C GLY A 29 18.96 21.80 31.26
N SER A 30 19.72 21.20 32.16
CA SER A 30 19.63 19.83 32.67
C SER A 30 18.30 19.54 33.36
N CYS A 31 17.70 18.37 33.09
CA CYS A 31 16.75 17.71 33.99
C CYS A 31 17.04 16.21 34.03
N THR A 32 17.84 15.81 35.01
CA THR A 32 17.97 14.44 35.52
C THR A 32 16.73 14.05 36.31
N GLY A 33 16.22 12.82 36.14
CA GLY A 33 15.14 12.31 36.96
C GLY A 33 14.94 10.79 36.93
N TRP A 34 15.70 10.09 37.78
CA TRP A 34 15.38 8.85 38.50
C TRP A 34 15.15 7.52 37.74
N SER A 35 16.11 6.61 37.97
CA SER A 35 16.07 5.17 37.74
C SER A 35 15.48 4.44 38.95
N ALA A 36 14.76 3.34 38.72
CA ALA A 36 14.71 2.22 39.65
C ALA A 36 14.53 0.92 38.84
N VAL A 37 15.56 0.08 38.90
CA VAL A 37 15.63 -1.29 38.39
C VAL A 37 15.22 -2.20 39.54
N ASP A 38 14.38 -3.20 39.28
CA ASP A 38 14.22 -4.36 40.16
C ASP A 38 14.81 -5.60 39.46
N PRO A 39 15.90 -6.19 39.98
CA PRO A 39 16.49 -7.42 39.49
C PRO A 39 15.98 -8.63 40.29
N ASP A 40 15.67 -9.73 39.59
CA ASP A 40 15.27 -11.06 40.07
C ASP A 40 13.78 -11.32 40.40
N ALA A 41 13.07 -11.84 39.38
CA ALA A 41 11.99 -12.80 39.60
C ALA A 41 12.03 -13.91 38.54
N ARG A 42 12.94 -14.88 38.71
CA ARG A 42 12.81 -16.21 38.08
C ARG A 42 11.86 -17.05 38.93
N LEU A 43 10.69 -17.37 38.39
CA LEU A 43 9.88 -18.50 38.85
C LEU A 43 9.19 -19.16 37.64
N THR A 44 9.74 -20.32 37.27
CA THR A 44 9.21 -21.27 36.32
C THR A 44 7.89 -21.85 36.84
N ARG A 45 6.78 -21.60 36.13
CA ARG A 45 5.64 -22.51 36.08
C ARG A 45 5.05 -22.53 34.67
N ARG A 46 5.27 -23.66 33.98
CA ARG A 46 4.46 -24.10 32.86
C ARG A 46 3.02 -24.24 33.35
N CYS A 47 2.15 -23.33 32.93
CA CYS A 47 0.72 -23.52 32.95
C CYS A 47 0.24 -23.25 31.53
N GLY A 48 -0.32 -24.28 30.89
CA GLY A 48 -0.83 -24.18 29.52
C GLY A 48 -1.86 -23.07 29.44
N LYS A 49 -1.52 -22.01 28.71
CA LYS A 49 -2.52 -21.06 28.23
C LYS A 49 -3.30 -21.76 27.13
N VAL A 50 -4.55 -22.07 27.45
CA VAL A 50 -5.62 -22.20 26.47
C VAL A 50 -5.54 -20.93 25.61
N ARG A 51 -5.30 -21.09 24.31
CA ARG A 51 -5.49 -20.01 23.33
C ARG A 51 -6.98 -19.68 23.36
N GLU A 52 -7.35 -18.59 24.02
CA GLU A 52 -8.57 -17.89 23.64
C GLU A 52 -8.30 -17.33 22.24
N SER A 53 -8.88 -17.98 21.23
CA SER A 53 -8.92 -17.51 19.85
C SER A 53 -9.82 -16.28 19.79
N ASN A 54 -9.27 -15.12 20.15
CA ASN A 54 -9.70 -13.86 19.56
C ASN A 54 -9.06 -13.79 18.17
N ASP A 55 -9.56 -14.62 17.27
CA ASP A 55 -9.25 -14.50 15.84
C ASP A 55 -10.04 -13.28 15.36
N LEU A 56 -9.44 -12.10 15.53
CA LEU A 56 -9.88 -10.90 14.87
C LEU A 56 -9.84 -11.20 13.37
N ILE A 57 -11.01 -11.30 12.75
CA ILE A 57 -11.10 -11.51 11.31
C ILE A 57 -10.73 -10.20 10.63
N HIS A 58 -9.46 -10.08 10.28
CA HIS A 58 -8.95 -8.89 9.63
C HIS A 58 -9.17 -9.01 8.12
N LEU A 59 -9.89 -8.06 7.51
CA LEU A 59 -9.76 -7.75 6.08
C LEU A 59 -8.46 -6.96 5.85
N HIS A 60 -7.37 -7.40 6.47
CA HIS A 60 -6.07 -6.90 6.07
C HIS A 60 -5.90 -7.26 4.60
N GLY A 61 -5.13 -6.46 3.86
CA GLY A 61 -4.69 -6.82 2.50
C GLY A 61 -3.73 -8.01 2.52
N ASP A 62 -4.01 -8.99 3.37
CA ASP A 62 -3.33 -10.25 3.52
C ASP A 62 -3.52 -10.96 2.20
N THR A 63 -2.39 -11.19 1.55
CA THR A 63 -2.37 -11.65 0.18
C THR A 63 -2.77 -13.12 0.07
N PHE A 64 -2.87 -13.81 1.21
CA PHE A 64 -3.33 -15.17 1.36
C PHE A 64 -4.46 -15.26 2.40
N LEU A 65 -5.55 -15.90 2.01
CA LEU A 65 -6.71 -16.16 2.86
C LEU A 65 -7.03 -17.66 2.71
N ASP A 66 -7.35 -18.35 3.80
CA ASP A 66 -7.90 -19.71 3.68
C ASP A 66 -9.33 -19.68 3.07
N THR A 67 -9.91 -20.85 2.79
CA THR A 67 -11.20 -20.93 2.09
C THR A 67 -12.35 -20.21 2.81
N GLU A 68 -12.40 -20.23 4.14
CA GLU A 68 -13.44 -19.56 4.92
C GLU A 68 -13.21 -18.05 4.94
N HIS A 69 -11.95 -17.62 5.12
CA HIS A 69 -11.54 -16.22 5.05
C HIS A 69 -11.73 -15.62 3.63
N LYS A 70 -11.47 -16.37 2.56
CA LYS A 70 -11.71 -15.96 1.16
C LYS A 70 -13.19 -15.73 0.89
N ALA A 71 -14.05 -16.63 1.36
CA ALA A 71 -15.49 -16.48 1.18
C ALA A 71 -16.02 -15.22 1.87
N LEU A 72 -15.53 -14.93 3.08
CA LEU A 72 -15.87 -13.70 3.78
C LEU A 72 -15.27 -12.46 3.09
N ALA A 73 -14.00 -12.50 2.66
CA ALA A 73 -13.40 -11.40 1.93
C ALA A 73 -14.14 -11.10 0.61
N ALA A 74 -14.60 -12.13 -0.11
CA ALA A 74 -15.38 -11.98 -1.33
C ALA A 74 -16.74 -11.31 -1.10
N LEU A 75 -17.29 -11.39 0.11
CA LEU A 75 -18.51 -10.66 0.48
C LEU A 75 -18.28 -9.14 0.39
N PHE A 76 -17.15 -8.67 0.91
CA PHE A 76 -16.79 -7.25 0.95
C PHE A 76 -16.11 -6.79 -0.35
N MET A 77 -15.15 -7.56 -0.86
CA MET A 77 -14.23 -7.17 -1.93
C MET A 77 -14.02 -8.27 -2.97
N PRO A 78 -15.04 -8.58 -3.80
CA PRO A 78 -14.94 -9.67 -4.78
C PRO A 78 -13.84 -9.45 -5.83
N HIS A 79 -13.60 -8.21 -6.26
CA HIS A 79 -12.50 -7.90 -7.19
C HIS A 79 -11.12 -8.20 -6.60
N HIS A 80 -10.92 -7.94 -5.30
CA HIS A 80 -9.68 -8.24 -4.62
C HIS A 80 -9.40 -9.74 -4.62
N VAL A 81 -10.40 -10.54 -4.23
CA VAL A 81 -10.28 -12.01 -4.22
C VAL A 81 -10.00 -12.56 -5.62
N TYR A 82 -10.70 -12.06 -6.65
CA TYR A 82 -10.40 -12.45 -8.05
C TYR A 82 -8.94 -12.18 -8.44
N LYS A 83 -8.42 -11.01 -8.05
CA LYS A 83 -7.03 -10.62 -8.35
C LYS A 83 -6.00 -11.44 -7.55
N GLN A 84 -6.33 -11.84 -6.32
CA GLN A 84 -5.52 -12.78 -5.54
C GLN A 84 -5.49 -14.16 -6.17
N ASP A 85 -6.64 -14.69 -6.62
CA ASP A 85 -6.71 -16.00 -7.28
C ASP A 85 -5.88 -16.02 -8.58
N ALA A 86 -5.90 -14.92 -9.35
CA ALA A 86 -5.06 -14.76 -10.53
C ALA A 86 -3.55 -14.68 -10.19
N LEU A 87 -3.19 -14.06 -9.05
CA LEU A 87 -1.81 -14.03 -8.56
C LEU A 87 -1.32 -15.42 -8.13
N GLU A 88 -2.16 -16.17 -7.41
CA GLU A 88 -1.92 -17.55 -6.94
C GLU A 88 -1.81 -18.54 -8.10
N SER A 89 -2.66 -18.40 -9.13
CA SER A 89 -2.64 -19.24 -10.33
C SER A 89 -1.43 -18.96 -11.23
N GLY A 90 -0.73 -17.85 -10.99
CA GLY A 90 0.43 -17.42 -11.77
C GLY A 90 0.05 -16.81 -13.12
N GLU A 91 -1.16 -16.25 -13.27
CA GLU A 91 -1.59 -15.55 -14.49
C GLU A 91 -0.67 -14.36 -14.83
N PHE A 92 -0.07 -13.75 -13.82
CA PHE A 92 0.91 -12.67 -13.97
C PHE A 92 1.99 -12.74 -12.88
N LYS A 93 3.11 -12.06 -13.15
CA LYS A 93 4.11 -11.69 -12.14
C LYS A 93 3.95 -10.21 -11.78
N PHE A 94 4.63 -9.74 -10.74
CA PHE A 94 4.74 -8.29 -10.54
C PHE A 94 5.89 -7.70 -11.33
N VAL A 95 5.78 -6.42 -11.68
CA VAL A 95 6.87 -5.66 -12.28
C VAL A 95 6.94 -4.25 -11.68
N HIS A 96 8.15 -3.82 -11.37
CA HIS A 96 8.43 -2.45 -10.95
C HIS A 96 9.22 -1.73 -12.04
N TYR A 97 8.56 -0.79 -12.74
CA TYR A 97 9.20 0.09 -13.71
C TYR A 97 9.86 1.27 -13.00
N THR A 98 11.14 1.50 -13.27
CA THR A 98 11.92 2.54 -12.58
C THR A 98 13.16 2.94 -13.38
N SER A 99 13.92 3.92 -12.89
CA SER A 99 15.26 4.22 -13.39
C SER A 99 16.27 3.13 -13.00
N ALA A 100 17.33 3.01 -13.80
CA ALA A 100 18.46 2.13 -13.54
C ALA A 100 19.15 2.38 -12.19
N GLU A 101 19.24 3.66 -11.79
CA GLU A 101 19.82 4.06 -10.50
C GLU A 101 18.99 3.52 -9.33
N SER A 102 17.68 3.77 -9.34
CA SER A 102 16.77 3.26 -8.32
C SER A 102 16.75 1.73 -8.28
N ALA A 103 16.72 1.06 -9.44
CA ALA A 103 16.82 -0.40 -9.51
C ALA A 103 18.13 -0.92 -8.90
N MET A 104 19.26 -0.27 -9.19
CA MET A 104 20.54 -0.62 -8.56
C MET A 104 20.48 -0.45 -7.04
N HIS A 105 19.88 0.63 -6.53
CA HIS A 105 19.74 0.85 -5.09
C HIS A 105 18.86 -0.21 -4.43
N ILE A 106 17.72 -0.57 -5.03
CA ILE A 106 16.84 -1.63 -4.53
C ILE A 106 17.62 -2.94 -4.38
N ILE A 107 18.36 -3.33 -5.43
CA ILE A 107 19.10 -4.60 -5.46
C ILE A 107 20.28 -4.59 -4.48
N LYS A 108 21.10 -3.54 -4.50
CA LYS A 108 22.32 -3.47 -3.66
C LYS A 108 22.01 -3.32 -2.19
N ASN A 109 21.01 -2.51 -1.85
CA ASN A 109 20.62 -2.26 -0.47
C ASN A 109 19.65 -3.32 0.06
N ARG A 110 19.13 -4.20 -0.83
CA ARG A 110 18.16 -5.25 -0.48
C ARG A 110 16.95 -4.67 0.27
N GLN A 111 16.39 -3.59 -0.27
CA GLN A 111 15.22 -2.93 0.31
C GLN A 111 14.44 -2.16 -0.75
N VAL A 112 13.13 -2.05 -0.57
CA VAL A 112 12.25 -1.17 -1.37
C VAL A 112 11.81 -0.01 -0.50
N TRP A 113 11.86 1.20 -1.05
CA TRP A 113 11.38 2.39 -0.33
C TRP A 113 9.90 2.59 -0.62
N MET A 114 9.12 2.74 0.44
CA MET A 114 7.77 3.29 0.42
C MET A 114 7.86 4.78 0.74
N ARG A 115 7.16 5.59 -0.03
CA ARG A 115 7.15 7.05 0.10
C ARG A 115 5.77 7.50 0.52
N ASN A 116 5.70 8.63 1.22
CA ASN A 116 4.42 9.21 1.60
C ASN A 116 3.52 9.41 0.38
N ALA A 117 2.24 9.05 0.46
CA ALA A 117 1.29 9.15 -0.63
C ALA A 117 1.20 10.58 -1.22
N GLN A 118 1.36 11.62 -0.40
CA GLN A 118 1.39 13.01 -0.86
C GLN A 118 2.66 13.39 -1.63
N CYS A 119 3.73 12.60 -1.49
CA CYS A 119 4.98 12.78 -2.20
C CYS A 119 5.04 11.98 -3.52
N MET A 120 3.99 11.24 -3.86
CA MET A 120 3.88 10.46 -5.09
C MET A 120 3.38 11.33 -6.25
N ASN A 121 3.65 10.89 -7.49
CA ASN A 121 3.24 11.58 -8.71
C ASN A 121 1.71 11.59 -8.89
N ASP A 122 1.01 10.70 -8.20
CA ASP A 122 -0.42 10.49 -8.24
C ASP A 122 -1.11 10.86 -6.91
N PHE A 123 -0.58 11.85 -6.18
CA PHE A 123 -1.12 12.30 -4.89
C PHE A 123 -2.62 12.68 -4.93
N MET A 124 -3.13 13.10 -6.10
CA MET A 124 -4.55 13.42 -6.30
C MET A 124 -5.45 12.18 -6.24
N GLU A 125 -4.92 10.97 -6.47
CA GLU A 125 -5.72 9.74 -6.49
C GLU A 125 -6.22 9.34 -5.10
N LEU A 126 -5.55 9.79 -4.04
CA LEU A 126 -6.06 9.62 -2.68
C LEU A 126 -7.32 10.47 -2.48
N GLU A 127 -7.34 11.70 -3.00
CA GLU A 127 -8.54 12.55 -2.95
C GLU A 127 -9.65 12.02 -3.87
N HIS A 128 -9.29 11.47 -5.04
CA HIS A 128 -10.24 10.79 -5.93
C HIS A 128 -10.93 9.61 -5.24
N GLY A 129 -10.15 8.71 -4.61
CA GLY A 129 -10.70 7.59 -3.86
C GLY A 129 -11.57 8.04 -2.68
N TYR A 130 -11.18 9.11 -1.99
CA TYR A 130 -11.99 9.73 -0.94
C TYR A 130 -13.30 10.31 -1.46
N GLU A 131 -13.28 11.04 -2.58
CA GLU A 131 -14.47 11.61 -3.23
C GLU A 131 -15.44 10.52 -3.67
N CYS A 132 -14.96 9.49 -4.38
CA CYS A 132 -15.74 8.32 -4.76
C CYS A 132 -16.46 7.69 -3.56
N LEU A 133 -15.75 7.50 -2.44
CA LEU A 133 -16.33 6.92 -1.23
C LEU A 133 -17.41 7.83 -0.62
N ILE A 134 -17.13 9.12 -0.44
CA ILE A 134 -18.06 10.05 0.21
C ILE A 134 -19.34 10.23 -0.63
N GLU A 135 -19.19 10.34 -1.95
CA GLU A 135 -20.32 10.46 -2.88
C GLU A 135 -21.17 9.18 -2.95
N ALA A 136 -20.57 8.00 -2.78
CA ALA A 136 -21.30 6.75 -2.70
C ALA A 136 -21.96 6.54 -1.32
N TYR A 137 -21.25 6.83 -0.23
CA TYR A 137 -21.74 6.66 1.13
C TYR A 137 -22.95 7.56 1.42
N ASN A 138 -22.96 8.78 0.88
CA ASN A 138 -24.04 9.75 1.03
C ASN A 138 -25.15 9.64 -0.03
N SER A 139 -25.04 8.71 -1.00
CA SER A 139 -26.02 8.58 -2.06
C SER A 139 -27.36 7.98 -1.59
N ASP A 140 -28.39 8.22 -2.41
CA ASP A 140 -29.70 7.60 -2.30
C ASP A 140 -30.07 7.00 -3.67
N PRO A 141 -30.27 5.68 -3.79
CA PRO A 141 -30.48 4.72 -2.70
C PRO A 141 -29.24 3.99 -2.17
N GLU A 142 -28.10 3.97 -2.86
CA GLU A 142 -27.01 3.02 -2.59
C GLU A 142 -26.38 3.20 -1.20
N GLY A 143 -25.96 4.42 -0.87
CA GLY A 143 -25.39 4.76 0.43
C GLY A 143 -26.36 4.53 1.58
N LYS A 144 -27.62 4.97 1.44
CA LYS A 144 -28.68 4.73 2.44
C LYS A 144 -28.96 3.24 2.65
N LYS A 145 -28.94 2.45 1.58
CA LYS A 145 -29.10 0.99 1.68
C LYS A 145 -27.97 0.37 2.49
N PHE A 146 -26.71 0.73 2.19
CA PHE A 146 -25.55 0.27 2.95
C PHE A 146 -25.70 0.59 4.44
N GLN A 147 -25.98 1.85 4.77
CA GLN A 147 -26.15 2.29 6.15
C GLN A 147 -27.28 1.53 6.86
N ALA A 148 -28.43 1.32 6.20
CA ALA A 148 -29.56 0.60 6.77
C ALA A 148 -29.24 -0.89 7.06
N VAL A 149 -28.50 -1.55 6.16
CA VAL A 149 -28.07 -2.94 6.37
C VAL A 149 -27.20 -3.04 7.63
N ILE A 150 -26.18 -2.18 7.74
CA ILE A 150 -25.27 -2.15 8.89
C ILE A 150 -26.00 -1.77 10.18
N GLU A 151 -26.87 -0.75 10.15
CA GLU A 151 -27.72 -0.35 11.29
C GLU A 151 -28.58 -1.52 11.78
N SER A 152 -29.15 -2.29 10.84
CA SER A 152 -30.01 -3.41 11.16
C SER A 152 -29.28 -4.64 11.72
N ALA A 153 -27.96 -4.74 11.46
CA ALA A 153 -27.10 -5.78 12.03
C ALA A 153 -26.60 -5.36 13.41
N HIS A 154 -26.12 -4.11 13.54
CA HIS A 154 -25.61 -3.53 14.78
C HIS A 154 -26.01 -2.04 14.88
N PRO A 155 -27.03 -1.69 15.70
CA PRO A 155 -27.52 -0.32 15.80
C PRO A 155 -26.45 0.71 16.18
N GLY A 156 -26.48 1.87 15.53
CA GLY A 156 -25.53 2.96 15.72
C GLY A 156 -24.15 2.76 15.06
N LEU A 157 -23.85 1.55 14.55
CA LEU A 157 -22.56 1.27 13.92
C LEU A 157 -22.26 2.13 12.67
N PRO A 158 -23.20 2.47 11.77
CA PRO A 158 -22.91 3.33 10.63
C PRO A 158 -22.34 4.69 11.05
N LYS A 159 -22.92 5.30 12.09
CA LYS A 159 -22.46 6.58 12.65
C LYS A 159 -21.06 6.45 13.25
N ASP A 160 -20.81 5.39 14.01
CA ASP A 160 -19.50 5.12 14.61
C ASP A 160 -18.41 4.92 13.55
N ILE A 161 -18.74 4.26 12.42
CA ILE A 161 -17.83 4.09 11.29
C ILE A 161 -17.52 5.42 10.62
N ALA A 162 -18.54 6.25 10.35
CA ALA A 162 -18.32 7.57 9.76
C ALA A 162 -17.41 8.43 10.66
N GLN A 163 -17.67 8.45 11.97
CA GLN A 163 -16.84 9.19 12.94
C GLN A 163 -15.41 8.65 13.03
N LEU A 164 -15.25 7.33 13.04
CA LEU A 164 -13.93 6.71 13.04
C LEU A 164 -13.16 7.11 11.78
N PHE A 165 -13.77 7.00 10.61
CA PHE A 165 -13.13 7.33 9.35
C PHE A 165 -12.74 8.81 9.27
N ASP A 166 -13.64 9.72 9.65
CA ASP A 166 -13.36 11.16 9.71
C ASP A 166 -12.15 11.47 10.60
N SER A 167 -12.04 10.77 11.75
CA SER A 167 -10.90 10.93 12.66
C SER A 167 -9.57 10.42 12.08
N TRP A 168 -9.62 9.43 11.19
CA TRP A 168 -8.44 8.82 10.57
C TRP A 168 -8.03 9.48 9.26
N MET A 169 -8.91 10.21 8.59
CA MET A 169 -8.62 10.80 7.27
C MET A 169 -7.36 11.69 7.25
N PRO A 170 -7.08 12.53 8.28
CA PRO A 170 -5.81 13.26 8.34
C PRO A 170 -4.58 12.34 8.38
N HIS A 171 -4.66 11.18 9.04
CA HIS A 171 -3.56 10.20 9.09
C HIS A 171 -3.43 9.46 7.75
N LEU A 172 -4.54 9.09 7.11
CA LEU A 172 -4.51 8.47 5.78
C LEU A 172 -3.87 9.38 4.74
N ARG A 173 -4.15 10.70 4.81
CA ARG A 173 -3.52 11.69 3.93
C ARG A 173 -2.03 11.85 4.20
N ASN A 174 -1.63 11.95 5.47
CA ASN A 174 -0.30 12.45 5.82
C ASN A 174 0.68 11.36 6.26
N SER A 175 0.23 10.13 6.47
CA SER A 175 1.04 9.07 7.08
C SER A 175 0.87 7.69 6.44
N VAL A 176 0.36 7.64 5.21
CA VAL A 176 0.37 6.41 4.42
C VAL A 176 1.56 6.44 3.48
N PHE A 177 2.36 5.38 3.52
CA PHE A 177 3.54 5.22 2.67
C PHE A 177 3.30 4.10 1.68
N ILE A 178 3.54 4.38 0.40
CA ILE A 178 3.17 3.49 -0.71
C ILE A 178 4.40 3.16 -1.56
N ALA A 179 4.46 1.92 -2.04
CA ALA A 179 5.22 1.49 -3.20
C ALA A 179 4.27 0.84 -4.21
N CYS A 180 4.49 1.09 -5.50
CA CYS A 180 3.58 0.64 -6.56
C CYS A 180 4.25 -0.42 -7.44
N LEU A 181 3.49 -1.46 -7.73
CA LEU A 181 3.84 -2.54 -8.65
C LEU A 181 2.77 -2.63 -9.74
N SER A 182 3.14 -3.16 -10.90
CA SER A 182 2.19 -3.47 -11.97
C SER A 182 2.10 -4.97 -12.16
N GLU A 183 0.94 -5.44 -12.60
CA GLU A 183 0.80 -6.78 -13.15
C GLU A 183 1.65 -6.89 -14.44
N HIS A 184 2.42 -7.97 -14.55
CA HIS A 184 3.26 -8.34 -15.68
C HIS A 184 2.78 -9.66 -16.27
N PRO A 185 1.85 -9.61 -17.23
CA PRO A 185 1.40 -10.82 -17.92
C PRO A 185 2.50 -11.37 -18.86
N PRO A 186 2.43 -12.66 -19.23
CA PRO A 186 3.46 -13.29 -20.07
C PRO A 186 3.67 -12.64 -21.45
N ASP A 187 2.69 -11.93 -22.00
CA ASP A 187 2.83 -11.23 -23.28
C ASP A 187 3.71 -9.97 -23.20
N GLU A 188 3.99 -9.47 -21.99
CA GLU A 188 4.91 -8.35 -21.75
C GLU A 188 6.36 -8.78 -21.50
N ASP A 189 6.64 -10.08 -21.37
CA ASP A 189 7.97 -10.62 -20.99
C ASP A 189 9.12 -10.15 -21.88
N ASN A 190 8.84 -9.91 -23.16
CA ASN A 190 9.83 -9.50 -24.16
C ASN A 190 10.06 -7.99 -24.16
N TYR A 191 9.00 -7.20 -24.12
CA TYR A 191 9.06 -5.77 -24.42
C TYR A 191 8.83 -4.87 -23.20
N GLY A 192 8.13 -5.37 -22.18
CA GLY A 192 7.47 -4.53 -21.19
C GLY A 192 6.39 -3.63 -21.80
N ARG A 193 5.91 -2.68 -21.00
CA ARG A 193 4.80 -1.78 -21.36
C ARG A 193 5.31 -0.39 -21.70
N LEU A 194 4.99 0.10 -22.90
CA LEU A 194 5.52 1.36 -23.44
C LEU A 194 5.14 2.60 -22.63
N SER A 195 3.89 2.68 -22.15
CA SER A 195 3.43 3.76 -21.27
C SER A 195 4.26 3.82 -19.99
N MET A 196 4.51 2.66 -19.37
CA MET A 196 5.28 2.54 -18.13
C MET A 196 6.74 2.96 -18.32
N TRP A 197 7.36 2.62 -19.46
CA TRP A 197 8.69 3.12 -19.80
C TRP A 197 8.75 4.65 -19.83
N ARG A 198 7.75 5.29 -20.43
CA ARG A 198 7.69 6.75 -20.56
C ARG A 198 7.40 7.45 -19.24
N ALA A 199 6.53 6.88 -18.42
CA ALA A 199 6.11 7.48 -17.17
C ALA A 199 7.13 7.29 -16.05
N TYR A 200 7.69 6.07 -15.91
CA TYR A 200 8.44 5.66 -14.72
C TYR A 200 9.90 5.31 -14.99
N GLY A 201 10.26 5.01 -16.24
CA GLY A 201 11.62 4.58 -16.61
C GLY A 201 12.68 5.68 -16.57
N GLY A 202 12.28 6.95 -16.65
CA GLY A 202 13.21 8.08 -16.73
C GLY A 202 14.12 8.00 -17.97
N SER A 203 15.34 8.52 -17.87
CA SER A 203 16.30 8.53 -18.99
C SER A 203 17.00 7.19 -19.21
N GLN A 204 17.06 6.33 -18.19
CA GLN A 204 17.72 5.04 -18.24
C GLN A 204 16.77 3.98 -17.66
N PRO A 205 15.78 3.53 -18.45
CA PRO A 205 14.67 2.70 -17.98
C PRO A 205 15.07 1.25 -17.69
N VAL A 206 14.58 0.74 -16.56
CA VAL A 206 14.69 -0.66 -16.15
C VAL A 206 13.38 -1.13 -15.54
N ALA A 207 13.01 -2.38 -15.79
CA ALA A 207 11.90 -3.02 -15.10
C ALA A 207 12.41 -4.24 -14.32
N LEU A 208 12.01 -4.32 -13.05
CA LEU A 208 12.30 -5.45 -12.17
C LEU A 208 11.06 -6.34 -12.14
N VAL A 209 11.12 -7.50 -12.80
CA VAL A 209 10.05 -8.50 -12.75
C VAL A 209 10.26 -9.39 -11.54
N LEU A 210 9.23 -9.53 -10.72
CA LEU A 210 9.28 -10.11 -9.39
C LEU A 210 8.47 -11.42 -9.35
N ASN A 211 8.97 -12.40 -8.62
CA ASN A 211 8.23 -13.61 -8.27
C ASN A 211 7.18 -13.30 -7.20
N ASN A 212 6.08 -14.04 -7.24
CA ASN A 212 4.90 -13.74 -6.43
C ASN A 212 5.03 -14.21 -4.97
N THR A 213 6.01 -15.05 -4.63
CA THR A 213 6.08 -15.74 -3.32
C THR A 213 5.95 -14.81 -2.10
N PRO A 214 6.65 -13.66 -1.99
CA PRO A 214 6.47 -12.77 -0.84
C PRO A 214 5.11 -12.09 -0.80
N PHE A 215 4.47 -11.95 -1.97
CA PHE A 215 3.13 -11.41 -2.13
C PHE A 215 2.05 -12.48 -1.99
N LEU A 216 2.39 -13.67 -1.50
CA LEU A 216 1.45 -14.72 -1.12
C LEU A 216 1.63 -15.12 0.35
N SER A 217 2.49 -14.40 1.08
CA SER A 217 2.73 -14.64 2.50
C SER A 217 1.77 -13.80 3.35
N ASP A 218 1.48 -14.27 4.56
CA ASP A 218 0.83 -13.42 5.57
C ASP A 218 1.82 -12.35 6.03
N THR A 219 1.50 -11.09 5.73
CA THR A 219 2.36 -9.94 6.05
C THR A 219 1.79 -9.08 7.19
N SER A 220 0.79 -9.58 7.92
CA SER A 220 0.19 -8.89 9.07
C SER A 220 1.23 -8.50 10.12
N LEU A 221 2.18 -9.39 10.42
CA LEU A 221 3.29 -9.15 11.34
C LEU A 221 4.35 -8.20 10.77
N LEU A 222 4.45 -8.09 9.44
CA LEU A 222 5.27 -7.07 8.78
C LEU A 222 4.58 -5.70 8.79
N GLY A 223 3.25 -5.65 8.94
CA GLY A 223 2.42 -4.44 8.93
C GLY A 223 2.31 -3.78 7.54
N VAL A 224 2.76 -4.48 6.49
CA VAL A 224 2.79 -4.00 5.11
C VAL A 224 1.77 -4.81 4.32
N PHE A 225 0.86 -4.14 3.63
CA PHE A 225 -0.26 -4.78 2.95
C PHE A 225 -0.28 -4.39 1.49
N SER A 226 -0.90 -5.22 0.65
CA SER A 226 -1.07 -4.92 -0.77
C SER A 226 -2.52 -4.97 -1.20
N THR A 227 -2.93 -4.08 -2.09
CA THR A 227 -4.25 -4.13 -2.73
C THR A 227 -4.12 -3.88 -4.24
N PRO A 228 -4.85 -4.61 -5.11
CA PRO A 228 -5.04 -4.21 -6.49
C PRO A 228 -5.80 -2.88 -6.54
N VAL A 229 -5.43 -2.04 -7.49
CA VAL A 229 -6.12 -0.78 -7.76
C VAL A 229 -7.43 -1.04 -8.51
N ILE A 230 -8.47 -0.32 -8.11
CA ILE A 230 -9.79 -0.30 -8.72
C ILE A 230 -9.91 0.98 -9.54
N TYR A 231 -10.10 0.82 -10.85
CA TYR A 231 -10.14 1.92 -11.80
C TYR A 231 -11.58 2.36 -12.06
N GLN A 232 -12.04 3.38 -11.34
CA GLN A 232 -13.46 3.79 -11.35
C GLN A 232 -13.62 5.30 -11.21
N GLU A 233 -14.64 5.85 -11.89
CA GLU A 233 -15.21 7.16 -11.57
C GLU A 233 -16.22 7.03 -10.43
N VAL A 234 -16.68 8.19 -9.93
CA VAL A 234 -17.68 8.30 -8.85
C VAL A 234 -18.95 7.46 -9.12
N GLU A 235 -19.51 7.50 -10.33
CA GLU A 235 -20.74 6.77 -10.63
C GLU A 235 -20.55 5.25 -10.70
N ASP A 236 -19.41 4.78 -11.24
CA ASP A 236 -19.06 3.36 -11.26
C ASP A 236 -18.84 2.83 -9.83
N PHE A 237 -18.13 3.63 -9.01
CA PHE A 237 -17.91 3.32 -7.61
C PHE A 237 -19.23 3.26 -6.83
N ARG A 238 -20.13 4.24 -7.02
CA ARG A 238 -21.47 4.25 -6.41
C ARG A 238 -22.26 2.98 -6.77
N ALA A 239 -22.24 2.57 -8.03
CA ALA A 239 -22.91 1.36 -8.47
C ALA A 239 -22.32 0.09 -7.80
N GLU A 240 -20.99 -0.02 -7.69
CA GLU A 240 -20.36 -1.12 -6.96
C GLU A 240 -20.66 -1.09 -5.45
N PHE A 241 -20.75 0.11 -4.86
CA PHE A 241 -21.14 0.29 -3.47
C PHE A 241 -22.59 -0.19 -3.20
N GLY A 242 -23.50 0.04 -4.14
CA GLY A 242 -24.86 -0.53 -4.10
C GLY A 242 -24.88 -2.05 -4.21
N LYS A 243 -23.98 -2.64 -5.02
CA LYS A 243 -23.80 -4.10 -5.08
C LYS A 243 -23.22 -4.65 -3.77
N LEU A 244 -22.26 -3.95 -3.15
CA LEU A 244 -21.77 -4.28 -1.81
C LEU A 244 -22.92 -4.29 -0.80
N ALA A 245 -23.72 -3.23 -0.72
CA ALA A 245 -24.87 -3.16 0.19
C ALA A 245 -25.83 -4.34 0.00
N SER A 246 -26.08 -4.74 -1.27
CA SER A 246 -26.93 -5.87 -1.59
C SER A 246 -26.34 -7.22 -1.18
N ARG A 247 -25.02 -7.40 -1.32
CA ARG A 247 -24.33 -8.61 -0.81
C ARG A 247 -24.40 -8.69 0.72
N LEU A 248 -24.11 -7.57 1.40
CA LEU A 248 -24.18 -7.47 2.87
C LEU A 248 -25.58 -7.74 3.40
N GLU A 249 -26.62 -7.26 2.71
CA GLU A 249 -28.02 -7.55 3.05
C GLU A 249 -28.34 -9.04 2.99
N GLN A 250 -27.91 -9.71 1.91
CA GLN A 250 -28.10 -11.16 1.74
C GLN A 250 -27.31 -11.97 2.78
N ALA A 251 -26.20 -11.43 3.27
CA ALA A 251 -25.34 -12.04 4.29
C ALA A 251 -25.56 -11.47 5.69
N LYS A 252 -26.73 -10.89 5.99
CA LYS A 252 -26.99 -10.18 7.25
C LYS A 252 -26.69 -11.03 8.50
N ASP A 253 -27.01 -12.32 8.49
CA ASP A 253 -26.75 -13.21 9.63
C ASP A 253 -25.25 -13.32 9.94
N ILE A 254 -24.41 -13.31 8.91
CA ILE A 254 -22.93 -13.30 9.06
C ILE A 254 -22.52 -12.00 9.75
N LEU A 255 -23.05 -10.85 9.33
CA LEU A 255 -22.74 -9.55 9.94
C LEU A 255 -23.08 -9.51 11.43
N VAL A 256 -24.21 -10.11 11.83
CA VAL A 256 -24.60 -10.24 13.23
C VAL A 256 -23.61 -11.13 13.98
N GLN A 257 -23.27 -12.29 13.42
CA GLN A 257 -22.36 -13.27 14.02
C GLN A 257 -20.92 -12.77 14.18
N MET A 258 -20.44 -11.92 13.27
CA MET A 258 -19.11 -11.29 13.39
C MET A 258 -18.98 -10.52 14.71
N GLY A 259 -20.09 -10.02 15.25
CA GLY A 259 -20.09 -9.11 16.39
C GLY A 259 -19.72 -7.69 15.96
N ARG A 260 -20.13 -6.73 16.78
CA ARG A 260 -20.07 -5.31 16.46
C ARG A 260 -18.66 -4.80 16.20
N ASP A 261 -17.71 -5.17 17.06
CA ASP A 261 -16.34 -4.63 17.00
C ASP A 261 -15.54 -5.21 15.83
N ASN A 262 -15.72 -6.51 15.53
CA ASN A 262 -15.10 -7.11 14.35
C ASN A 262 -15.66 -6.49 13.08
N LEU A 263 -16.99 -6.40 12.95
CA LEU A 263 -17.59 -5.73 11.79
C LEU A 263 -17.13 -4.27 11.69
N ARG A 264 -16.98 -3.57 12.81
CA ARG A 264 -16.45 -2.20 12.83
C ARG A 264 -15.05 -2.13 12.22
N ASN A 265 -14.15 -3.01 12.66
CA ASN A 265 -12.76 -3.05 12.20
C ASN A 265 -12.69 -3.48 10.72
N THR A 266 -13.45 -4.50 10.32
CA THR A 266 -13.62 -4.95 8.93
C THR A 266 -14.07 -3.80 8.02
N LEU A 267 -15.09 -3.03 8.41
CA LEU A 267 -15.58 -1.92 7.61
C LEU A 267 -14.58 -0.77 7.53
N PHE A 268 -13.84 -0.50 8.61
CA PHE A 268 -12.77 0.49 8.59
C PHE A 268 -11.65 0.11 7.61
N GLU A 269 -11.21 -1.15 7.64
CA GLU A 269 -10.20 -1.65 6.70
C GLU A 269 -10.70 -1.60 5.24
N LEU A 270 -11.94 -2.03 4.98
CA LEU A 270 -12.57 -1.92 3.67
C LEU A 270 -12.55 -0.47 3.13
N ILE A 271 -12.99 0.47 3.96
CA ILE A 271 -13.03 1.89 3.61
C ILE A 271 -11.63 2.44 3.32
N LYS A 272 -10.65 2.08 4.17
CA LYS A 272 -9.24 2.45 3.97
C LYS A 272 -8.74 1.93 2.63
N ILE A 273 -9.04 0.67 2.28
CA ILE A 273 -8.64 0.10 1.00
C ILE A 273 -9.33 0.81 -0.18
N TYR A 274 -10.60 1.19 -0.08
CA TYR A 274 -11.24 1.97 -1.14
C TYR A 274 -10.56 3.33 -1.36
N VAL A 275 -10.27 4.07 -0.30
CA VAL A 275 -9.60 5.37 -0.40
C VAL A 275 -8.20 5.23 -0.99
N LEU A 276 -7.44 4.23 -0.54
CA LEU A 276 -6.07 3.99 -0.99
C LEU A 276 -5.98 3.24 -2.31
N GLY A 277 -7.05 2.58 -2.74
CA GLY A 277 -7.05 1.62 -3.86
C GLY A 277 -7.88 2.07 -5.05
N THR A 278 -8.69 3.13 -4.95
CA THR A 278 -9.44 3.65 -6.10
C THR A 278 -8.61 4.68 -6.88
N LYS A 279 -8.62 4.55 -8.21
CA LYS A 279 -7.88 5.42 -9.13
C LYS A 279 -8.75 5.79 -10.33
N HIS A 280 -8.49 6.94 -10.94
CA HIS A 280 -9.20 7.36 -12.15
C HIS A 280 -9.02 6.35 -13.31
N PRO A 281 -10.07 6.00 -14.09
CA PRO A 281 -10.01 4.97 -15.14
C PRO A 281 -8.96 5.17 -16.22
N GLY A 282 -8.57 6.43 -16.45
CA GLY A 282 -7.48 6.79 -17.37
C GLY A 282 -6.12 6.14 -17.04
N PHE A 283 -5.94 5.64 -15.81
CA PHE A 283 -4.73 4.92 -15.38
C PHE A 283 -4.86 3.39 -15.45
N SER A 284 -5.95 2.84 -16.00
CA SER A 284 -6.19 1.38 -16.07
C SER A 284 -5.09 0.60 -16.81
N GLU A 285 -4.32 1.25 -17.68
CA GLU A 285 -3.18 0.65 -18.35
C GLU A 285 -2.06 0.23 -17.37
N GLU A 286 -2.00 0.83 -16.17
CA GLU A 286 -0.94 0.56 -15.19
C GLU A 286 -1.10 -0.81 -14.52
N ARG A 287 -2.32 -1.35 -14.44
CA ARG A 287 -2.64 -2.61 -13.73
C ARG A 287 -1.97 -2.66 -12.36
N GLU A 288 -2.16 -1.60 -11.61
CA GLU A 288 -1.40 -1.29 -10.41
C GLU A 288 -1.86 -2.14 -9.23
N TRP A 289 -0.89 -2.54 -8.42
CA TRP A 289 -1.06 -2.95 -7.03
C TRP A 289 -0.29 -1.98 -6.15
N ARG A 290 -0.97 -1.48 -5.12
CA ARG A 290 -0.38 -0.60 -4.11
C ARG A 290 0.02 -1.42 -2.90
N VAL A 291 1.30 -1.40 -2.58
CA VAL A 291 1.86 -1.88 -1.31
C VAL A 291 1.92 -0.70 -0.36
N PHE A 292 1.23 -0.77 0.77
CA PHE A 292 1.11 0.34 1.70
C PHE A 292 1.48 -0.03 3.13
N TYR A 293 1.99 0.96 3.84
CA TYR A 293 2.37 0.89 5.25
C TYR A 293 1.81 2.11 5.98
N THR A 294 1.22 1.88 7.15
CA THR A 294 0.61 2.93 7.98
C THR A 294 1.12 2.78 9.42
N PRO A 295 2.26 3.40 9.77
CA PRO A 295 2.92 3.17 11.06
C PRO A 295 2.05 3.54 12.27
N GLU A 296 1.09 4.45 12.11
CA GLU A 296 0.11 4.87 13.12
C GLU A 296 -0.89 3.77 13.48
N LEU A 297 -1.13 2.81 12.58
CA LEU A 297 -2.00 1.65 12.84
C LEU A 297 -1.22 0.49 13.47
N GLY A 298 0.09 0.43 13.27
CA GLY A 298 0.94 -0.61 13.80
C GLY A 298 2.36 -0.47 13.25
N ARG A 299 3.30 -0.08 14.11
CA ARG A 299 4.70 0.03 13.72
C ARG A 299 5.34 -1.36 13.65
N SER A 300 5.94 -1.67 12.52
CA SER A 300 6.73 -2.89 12.33
C SER A 300 8.15 -2.72 12.88
N GLU A 301 8.66 -3.76 13.53
CA GLU A 301 10.07 -3.83 13.97
C GLU A 301 11.04 -4.08 12.79
N HIS A 302 10.51 -4.48 11.64
CA HIS A 302 11.30 -4.83 10.45
C HIS A 302 11.31 -3.74 9.37
N VAL A 303 10.40 -2.76 9.46
CA VAL A 303 10.31 -1.65 8.51
C VAL A 303 10.99 -0.42 9.09
N GLU A 304 12.21 -0.18 8.65
CA GLU A 304 13.00 0.98 9.08
C GLU A 304 12.50 2.28 8.42
N SER A 305 12.68 3.40 9.11
CA SER A 305 12.43 4.75 8.60
C SER A 305 13.74 5.51 8.39
N GLU A 306 13.82 6.33 7.35
CA GLU A 306 14.94 7.25 7.12
C GLU A 306 14.45 8.56 6.52
N ILE A 307 15.08 9.69 6.90
CA ILE A 307 14.89 10.97 6.21
C ILE A 307 15.86 11.05 5.03
N VAL A 308 15.31 11.15 3.82
CA VAL A 308 16.10 11.23 2.57
C VAL A 308 15.63 12.40 1.72
N SER A 309 16.46 12.84 0.77
CA SER A 309 16.06 13.83 -0.23
C SER A 309 15.76 13.14 -1.56
N VAL A 310 14.50 13.20 -2.00
CA VAL A 310 14.09 12.70 -3.32
C VAL A 310 13.83 13.89 -4.22
N LYS A 311 14.61 14.02 -5.31
CA LYS A 311 14.53 15.14 -6.26
C LYS A 311 14.57 16.52 -5.56
N GLY A 312 15.35 16.65 -4.49
CA GLY A 312 15.51 17.89 -3.72
C GLY A 312 14.47 18.12 -2.63
N VAL A 313 13.51 17.21 -2.43
CA VAL A 313 12.49 17.29 -1.37
C VAL A 313 12.87 16.36 -0.21
N PRO A 314 13.26 16.89 0.96
CA PRO A 314 13.42 16.11 2.17
C PRO A 314 12.09 15.47 2.58
N GLN A 315 12.09 14.16 2.80
CA GLN A 315 10.92 13.40 3.22
C GLN A 315 11.33 12.15 3.99
N GLU A 316 10.44 11.67 4.85
CA GLU A 316 10.56 10.34 5.44
C GLU A 316 10.23 9.26 4.42
N VAL A 317 11.01 8.19 4.41
CA VAL A 317 10.74 6.96 3.66
C VAL A 317 10.77 5.77 4.60
N HIS A 318 9.95 4.78 4.30
CA HIS A 318 9.95 3.50 5.00
C HIS A 318 10.53 2.40 4.11
N LYS A 319 11.35 1.52 4.67
CA LYS A 319 12.12 0.54 3.92
C LYS A 319 11.59 -0.86 4.18
N VAL A 320 10.96 -1.46 3.18
CA VAL A 320 10.60 -2.88 3.21
C VAL A 320 11.86 -3.70 2.94
N PRO A 321 12.28 -4.57 3.86
CA PRO A 321 13.50 -5.35 3.67
C PRO A 321 13.27 -6.47 2.64
N LEU A 322 14.23 -6.65 1.72
CA LEU A 322 14.26 -7.75 0.74
C LEU A 322 15.13 -8.89 1.27
N ARG A 323 14.65 -9.51 2.34
CA ARG A 323 15.24 -10.68 2.99
C ARG A 323 14.14 -11.51 3.63
N ASP A 324 14.40 -12.79 3.79
CA ASP A 324 13.50 -13.65 4.55
C ASP A 324 13.55 -13.29 6.04
N ILE A 325 12.40 -13.38 6.69
CA ILE A 325 12.21 -13.15 8.12
C ILE A 325 11.41 -14.35 8.66
N PRO A 326 12.09 -15.47 8.96
CA PRO A 326 11.43 -16.72 9.37
C PRO A 326 10.59 -16.59 10.64
N GLU A 327 10.90 -15.61 11.51
CA GLU A 327 10.16 -15.36 12.74
C GLU A 327 8.69 -14.97 12.49
N ILE A 328 8.39 -14.45 11.30
CA ILE A 328 7.06 -14.02 10.87
C ILE A 328 6.59 -14.74 9.60
N ASP A 329 7.20 -15.88 9.25
CA ASP A 329 6.88 -16.67 8.05
C ASP A 329 6.99 -15.89 6.72
N PHE A 330 7.86 -14.88 6.67
CA PHE A 330 8.08 -14.09 5.46
C PHE A 330 9.24 -14.66 4.65
N HIS A 331 8.93 -15.26 3.50
CA HIS A 331 9.87 -16.06 2.70
C HIS A 331 9.91 -15.68 1.22
N GLY A 332 11.00 -16.04 0.54
CA GLY A 332 11.19 -15.79 -0.90
C GLY A 332 11.44 -14.31 -1.22
N ALA A 333 11.79 -13.51 -0.21
CA ALA A 333 11.95 -12.06 -0.32
C ALA A 333 13.40 -11.64 -0.60
N THR A 334 14.34 -12.58 -0.60
CA THR A 334 15.74 -12.32 -0.99
C THR A 334 15.86 -11.93 -2.46
N ILE A 335 16.89 -11.19 -2.87
CA ILE A 335 17.07 -10.82 -4.28
C ILE A 335 17.12 -12.04 -5.22
N PRO A 336 17.88 -13.13 -4.93
CA PRO A 336 17.90 -14.32 -5.79
C PRO A 336 16.54 -14.98 -6.00
N ASP A 337 15.68 -14.97 -4.97
CA ASP A 337 14.36 -15.62 -4.99
C ASP A 337 13.27 -14.70 -5.54
N LEU A 338 13.27 -13.44 -5.12
CA LEU A 338 12.29 -12.44 -5.50
C LEU A 338 12.47 -11.98 -6.95
N LEU A 339 13.70 -11.71 -7.39
CA LEU A 339 13.92 -11.09 -8.69
C LEU A 339 13.94 -12.16 -9.79
N HIS A 340 12.84 -12.26 -10.53
CA HIS A 340 12.71 -13.16 -11.67
C HIS A 340 13.61 -12.72 -12.83
N ARG A 341 13.53 -11.44 -13.21
CA ARG A 341 14.37 -10.86 -14.27
C ARG A 341 14.44 -9.33 -14.21
N VAL A 342 15.42 -8.79 -14.92
CA VAL A 342 15.61 -7.36 -15.19
C VAL A 342 15.43 -7.13 -16.68
N ILE A 343 14.47 -6.29 -17.07
CA ILE A 343 14.29 -5.85 -18.45
C ILE A 343 14.92 -4.47 -18.60
N ILE A 344 15.91 -4.37 -19.47
CA ILE A 344 16.54 -3.11 -19.86
C ILE A 344 15.66 -2.45 -20.92
N GLY A 345 15.09 -1.29 -20.59
CA GLY A 345 14.20 -0.55 -21.48
C GLY A 345 14.94 0.20 -22.60
N PRO A 346 14.21 0.94 -23.45
CA PRO A 346 14.77 1.78 -24.53
C PRO A 346 15.82 2.78 -24.02
N SER A 347 17.07 2.67 -24.48
CA SER A 347 18.16 3.57 -24.14
C SER A 347 19.34 3.43 -25.13
N ASP A 348 20.14 4.47 -25.29
CA ASP A 348 21.41 4.44 -26.04
C ASP A 348 22.52 3.65 -25.31
N GLN A 349 22.34 3.39 -24.01
CA GLN A 349 23.31 2.72 -23.14
C GLN A 349 22.90 1.29 -22.76
N GLN A 350 21.91 0.71 -23.45
CA GLN A 350 21.35 -0.62 -23.15
C GLN A 350 22.44 -1.67 -22.87
N ILE A 351 23.41 -1.83 -23.76
CA ILE A 351 24.46 -2.85 -23.62
C ILE A 351 25.27 -2.67 -22.33
N VAL A 352 25.67 -1.43 -22.02
CA VAL A 352 26.43 -1.13 -20.80
C VAL A 352 25.57 -1.38 -19.56
N MET A 353 24.30 -0.98 -19.59
CA MET A 353 23.35 -1.24 -18.50
C MET A 353 23.18 -2.73 -18.26
N GLY A 354 22.90 -3.51 -19.31
CA GLY A 354 22.70 -4.95 -19.20
C GLY A 354 23.92 -5.66 -18.61
N GLN A 355 25.13 -5.33 -19.09
CA GLN A 355 26.37 -5.88 -18.52
C GLN A 355 26.59 -5.46 -17.07
N THR A 356 26.20 -4.25 -16.70
CA THR A 356 26.31 -3.74 -15.32
C THR A 356 25.33 -4.45 -14.39
N PHE A 357 24.08 -4.63 -14.80
CA PHE A 357 23.08 -5.37 -14.03
C PHE A 357 23.47 -6.83 -13.83
N LYS A 358 24.02 -7.50 -14.86
CA LYS A 358 24.57 -8.86 -14.70
C LYS A 358 25.59 -8.93 -13.56
N LYS A 359 26.55 -8.00 -13.52
CA LYS A 359 27.56 -7.94 -12.44
C LYS A 359 26.93 -7.64 -11.07
N ILE A 360 25.95 -6.74 -11.01
CA ILE A 360 25.22 -6.43 -9.78
C ILE A 360 24.52 -7.69 -9.25
N LEU A 361 23.82 -8.42 -10.11
CA LEU A 361 23.11 -9.65 -9.75
C LEU A 361 24.04 -10.78 -9.34
N THR A 362 25.20 -10.93 -10.00
CA THR A 362 26.23 -11.88 -9.54
C THR A 362 26.68 -11.55 -8.11
N GLY A 363 26.85 -10.26 -7.80
CA GLY A 363 27.21 -9.79 -6.46
C GLY A 363 26.15 -10.04 -5.38
N THR A 364 24.89 -10.30 -5.75
CA THR A 364 23.81 -10.64 -4.82
C THR A 364 23.60 -12.15 -4.65
N GLY A 365 24.39 -12.98 -5.33
CA GLY A 365 24.25 -14.44 -5.30
C GLY A 365 23.21 -14.99 -6.28
N CYS A 366 22.74 -14.19 -7.24
CA CYS A 366 21.86 -14.70 -8.29
C CYS A 366 22.65 -15.64 -9.22
N GLU A 367 22.08 -16.80 -9.49
CA GLU A 367 22.57 -17.74 -10.50
C GLU A 367 21.95 -17.44 -11.87
N ASP A 368 22.61 -17.92 -12.93
CA ASP A 368 22.18 -17.78 -14.32
C ASP A 368 21.83 -16.33 -14.73
N VAL A 369 22.70 -15.38 -14.36
CA VAL A 369 22.44 -13.94 -14.57
C VAL A 369 22.27 -13.55 -16.03
N ASP A 370 22.79 -14.35 -16.97
CA ASP A 370 22.64 -14.12 -18.39
C ASP A 370 21.19 -14.31 -18.87
N SER A 371 20.45 -15.27 -18.30
CA SER A 371 19.03 -15.48 -18.61
C SER A 371 18.11 -14.49 -17.87
N ARG A 372 18.58 -13.93 -16.74
CA ARG A 372 17.83 -12.97 -15.93
C ARG A 372 17.88 -11.53 -16.45
N VAL A 373 18.75 -11.19 -17.39
CA VAL A 373 18.84 -9.82 -17.94
C VAL A 373 18.40 -9.81 -19.41
N HIS A 374 17.27 -9.17 -19.67
CA HIS A 374 16.63 -9.09 -20.98
C HIS A 374 16.67 -7.67 -21.53
N TYR A 375 16.66 -7.51 -22.85
CA TYR A 375 16.59 -6.21 -23.51
C TYR A 375 15.23 -6.07 -24.17
N SER A 376 14.49 -5.01 -23.81
CA SER A 376 13.12 -4.77 -24.29
C SER A 376 13.01 -4.81 -25.82
N GLY A 377 14.04 -4.40 -26.58
CA GLY A 377 14.01 -4.40 -28.04
C GLY A 377 13.07 -3.34 -28.66
N ILE A 378 12.30 -2.62 -27.84
CA ILE A 378 11.54 -1.44 -28.28
C ILE A 378 12.56 -0.39 -28.80
N PRO A 379 12.39 0.13 -30.04
CA PRO A 379 13.30 1.14 -30.58
C PRO A 379 13.29 2.43 -29.78
N LEU A 380 14.48 2.98 -29.54
CA LEU A 380 14.64 4.34 -29.04
C LEU A 380 14.10 5.33 -30.10
N ARG A 381 13.35 6.34 -29.67
CA ARG A 381 12.80 7.38 -30.56
C ARG A 381 13.40 8.74 -30.24
#